data_AF-A0A3B3XBG1-F1
#
_entry.id   AF-A0A3B3XBG1-F1
#
_cell.length_a   1.000
_cell.length_b   1.000
_cell.length_c   1.000
_cell.angle_alpha   90.00
_cell.angle_beta   90.00
_cell.angle_gamma   90.00
#
_symmetry.space_group_name_H-M   'P 1'
#
loop_
_entity.id
_entity.type
_entity.pdbx_description
1 polymer ?
#
loop_
_entity_poly.entity_id
_entity_poly.type
_entity_poly.pdbx_seq_one_letter_code
_entity_poly.pdbx_strand_id
1 'polypeptide(L)'
;MEAIFEWDRVLSLDPPALRNLKKDKVDMIVDMFISTKEWDIEGKAPNKIIHIFKVFQALLQIKNYEVCETQSLLEKVGEEQVKTEVKLLAKVEMLEQRLQRYSAAERSQHVADLETDELKEQLESEQAELIKSIGKIDREKSKRKQLARELQEADTKISMLKQEVRQYEQTISETEEEVKKLFRIYGDDLNAKSGQLLKSNKKELEECSDKLQETESKNKELQNDKVRLINLLQESEMERERIILKLNYVKGQILETDQTLDWLRTEKDAAEDKFRNLKKDIYSMTEKFDEIAADASERVQECKKMLHEKEHVIFEQQRIIFELKHDLQLAKIDLTDSSVGVLHQAIEDRDKTIDVLCEKVEHYTKRIEKNVQAFEQQETKGKKGKVICFLESQLKDAEQRANNAEQALYQAKVMIKEKNKEVWKVSDILRNYTAGTYGLNSAFKDLERWKHKMKVKASDMEPLTTAFNHLEMRVKDLMEENLDVKNMQKEGHAKEFYIPKGHRRLKPKEEDDKTEQPTRDLGARHKTKHLERHNPAESQLDKDVTEEQEKHLKVKIRDSVQETLTLESKRRIRQMNVQQMS
;
A
#
# COMPACT_ATOMS: atom_id res chain seq x y z
N MET A 1 -17.87 -78.78 -59.59
CA MET A 1 -17.32 -78.00 -58.46
C MET A 1 -17.94 -76.62 -58.55
N GLU A 2 -18.49 -76.10 -57.46
CA GLU A 2 -19.06 -74.75 -57.46
C GLU A 2 -17.93 -73.73 -57.27
N ALA A 3 -17.92 -72.69 -58.10
CA ALA A 3 -16.83 -71.73 -58.15
C ALA A 3 -17.08 -70.57 -57.17
N ILE A 4 -16.18 -70.42 -56.20
CA ILE A 4 -16.17 -69.29 -55.26
C ILE A 4 -15.79 -68.02 -56.04
N PHE A 5 -16.50 -66.91 -55.79
CA PHE A 5 -16.24 -65.65 -56.47
C PHE A 5 -14.87 -65.06 -56.07
N GLU A 6 -13.94 -64.94 -57.03
CA GLU A 6 -12.60 -64.43 -56.80
C GLU A 6 -12.58 -62.88 -56.70
N TRP A 7 -13.15 -62.36 -55.59
CA TRP A 7 -13.31 -60.92 -55.31
C TRP A 7 -12.08 -60.07 -55.68
N ASP A 8 -10.90 -60.42 -55.17
CA ASP A 8 -9.69 -59.61 -55.39
C ASP A 8 -9.19 -59.65 -56.85
N ARG A 9 -9.45 -60.75 -57.57
CA ARG A 9 -9.16 -60.85 -59.01
C ARG A 9 -10.07 -59.94 -59.81
N VAL A 10 -11.37 -59.90 -59.51
CA VAL A 10 -12.31 -59.02 -60.21
C VAL A 10 -12.08 -57.54 -59.85
N LEU A 11 -11.70 -57.24 -58.60
CA LEU A 11 -11.31 -55.88 -58.18
C LEU A 11 -10.00 -55.39 -58.82
N SER A 12 -9.13 -56.30 -59.28
CA SER A 12 -7.90 -55.94 -60.02
C SER A 12 -8.16 -55.53 -61.49
N LEU A 13 -9.36 -55.76 -62.02
CA LEU A 13 -9.71 -55.46 -63.41
C LEU A 13 -10.16 -54.00 -63.56
N ASP A 14 -9.59 -53.27 -64.51
CA ASP A 14 -10.06 -51.95 -64.91
C ASP A 14 -11.14 -52.08 -66.01
N PRO A 15 -12.40 -51.61 -65.79
CA PRO A 15 -13.50 -51.86 -66.73
C PRO A 15 -13.28 -51.39 -68.17
N PRO A 16 -12.69 -50.20 -68.46
CA PRO A 16 -12.36 -49.79 -69.83
C PRO A 16 -11.32 -50.70 -70.50
N ALA A 17 -10.32 -51.19 -69.75
CA ALA A 17 -9.23 -52.01 -70.28
C ALA A 17 -9.68 -53.42 -70.72
N LEU A 18 -10.85 -53.90 -70.29
CA LEU A 18 -11.37 -55.24 -70.62
C LEU A 18 -11.51 -55.49 -72.13
N ARG A 19 -11.78 -54.45 -72.93
CA ARG A 19 -11.86 -54.54 -74.40
C ARG A 19 -10.53 -54.89 -75.07
N ASN A 20 -9.40 -54.68 -74.38
CA ASN A 20 -8.04 -54.92 -74.88
C ASN A 20 -7.45 -56.25 -74.38
N LEU A 21 -8.21 -57.05 -73.62
CA LEU A 21 -7.80 -58.40 -73.23
C LEU A 21 -7.98 -59.39 -74.40
N LYS A 22 -7.12 -60.42 -74.43
CA LYS A 22 -7.32 -61.55 -75.36
C LYS A 22 -8.65 -62.24 -75.08
N LYS A 23 -9.35 -62.66 -76.13
CA LYS A 23 -10.68 -63.30 -76.06
C LYS A 23 -10.74 -64.41 -75.01
N ASP A 24 -9.80 -65.36 -75.02
CA ASP A 24 -9.71 -66.46 -74.05
C ASP A 24 -9.69 -65.99 -72.57
N LYS A 25 -9.14 -64.80 -72.28
CA LYS A 25 -9.15 -64.21 -70.93
C LYS A 25 -10.49 -63.53 -70.61
N VAL A 26 -11.13 -62.90 -71.59
CA VAL A 26 -12.47 -62.31 -71.44
C VAL A 26 -13.49 -63.43 -71.21
N ASP A 27 -13.43 -64.48 -72.01
CA ASP A 27 -14.30 -65.66 -71.91
C ASP A 27 -14.09 -66.38 -70.57
N MET A 28 -12.84 -66.61 -70.12
CA MET A 28 -12.58 -67.15 -68.77
C MET A 28 -13.16 -66.30 -67.63
N ILE A 29 -13.23 -64.98 -67.78
CA ILE A 29 -13.85 -64.09 -66.78
C ILE A 29 -15.38 -64.19 -66.88
N VAL A 30 -15.96 -64.23 -68.09
CA VAL A 30 -17.41 -64.43 -68.30
C VAL A 30 -17.88 -65.78 -67.75
N ASP A 31 -17.12 -66.86 -67.99
CA ASP A 31 -17.41 -68.20 -67.45
C ASP A 31 -17.36 -68.24 -65.92
N MET A 32 -16.45 -67.48 -65.29
CA MET A 32 -16.43 -67.30 -63.83
C MET A 32 -17.72 -66.61 -63.35
N PHE A 33 -18.10 -65.49 -63.96
CA PHE A 33 -19.34 -64.77 -63.63
C PHE A 33 -20.61 -65.63 -63.83
N ILE A 34 -20.63 -66.52 -64.83
CA ILE A 34 -21.74 -67.44 -65.10
C ILE A 34 -21.74 -68.63 -64.11
N SER A 35 -20.57 -69.11 -63.69
CA SER A 35 -20.43 -70.28 -62.80
C SER A 35 -20.65 -69.98 -61.32
N THR A 36 -20.62 -68.70 -60.92
CA THR A 36 -20.82 -68.26 -59.53
C THR A 36 -22.30 -68.05 -59.22
N LYS A 37 -22.89 -68.96 -58.43
CA LYS A 37 -24.26 -68.83 -57.88
C LYS A 37 -24.37 -67.87 -56.69
N GLU A 38 -23.41 -67.95 -55.77
CA GLU A 38 -23.40 -67.18 -54.52
C GLU A 38 -22.15 -66.31 -54.46
N TRP A 39 -22.34 -65.02 -54.17
CA TRP A 39 -21.31 -63.99 -54.37
C TRP A 39 -20.69 -63.49 -53.06
N ASP A 40 -21.19 -63.93 -51.90
CA ASP A 40 -20.76 -63.50 -50.55
C ASP A 40 -20.61 -61.97 -50.43
N ILE A 41 -21.73 -61.25 -50.36
CA ILE A 41 -21.75 -59.77 -50.42
C ILE A 41 -21.76 -59.14 -49.02
N GLU A 42 -22.02 -59.91 -47.96
CA GLU A 42 -22.06 -59.40 -46.59
C GLU A 42 -20.68 -58.89 -46.13
N GLY A 43 -20.67 -57.75 -45.43
CA GLY A 43 -19.45 -57.08 -44.98
C GLY A 43 -18.58 -56.42 -46.08
N LYS A 44 -18.94 -56.52 -47.36
CA LYS A 44 -18.16 -55.87 -48.45
C LYS A 44 -18.54 -54.39 -48.59
N ALA A 45 -17.55 -53.51 -48.74
CA ALA A 45 -17.78 -52.08 -48.88
C ALA A 45 -18.50 -51.73 -50.22
N PRO A 46 -19.47 -50.80 -50.25
CA PRO A 46 -20.25 -50.48 -51.45
C PRO A 46 -19.43 -50.17 -52.71
N ASN A 47 -18.29 -49.49 -52.55
CA ASN A 47 -17.40 -49.16 -53.67
C ASN A 47 -16.83 -50.40 -54.38
N LYS A 48 -16.59 -51.50 -53.64
CA LYS A 48 -16.15 -52.78 -54.22
C LYS A 48 -17.26 -53.43 -55.07
N ILE A 49 -18.50 -53.37 -54.57
CA ILE A 49 -19.69 -53.88 -55.26
C ILE A 49 -19.94 -53.08 -56.56
N ILE A 50 -19.89 -51.74 -56.48
CA ILE A 50 -20.04 -50.85 -57.64
C ILE A 50 -18.96 -51.11 -58.71
N HIS A 51 -17.71 -51.41 -58.30
CA HIS A 51 -16.63 -51.74 -59.23
C HIS A 51 -16.91 -53.03 -60.00
N ILE A 52 -17.40 -54.07 -59.33
CA ILE A 52 -17.79 -55.34 -59.97
C ILE A 52 -18.94 -55.12 -60.96
N PHE A 53 -19.94 -54.30 -60.64
CA PHE A 53 -21.00 -53.95 -61.59
C PHE A 53 -20.46 -53.22 -62.83
N LYS A 54 -19.45 -52.35 -62.70
CA LYS A 54 -18.79 -51.72 -63.87
C LYS A 54 -18.03 -52.74 -64.72
N VAL A 55 -17.31 -53.69 -64.10
CA VAL A 55 -16.66 -54.82 -64.81
C VAL A 55 -17.70 -55.63 -65.58
N PHE A 56 -18.79 -56.04 -64.92
CA PHE A 56 -19.86 -56.83 -65.53
C PHE A 56 -20.57 -56.07 -66.67
N GLN A 57 -20.84 -54.78 -66.51
CA GLN A 57 -21.41 -53.92 -67.56
C GLN A 57 -20.50 -53.84 -68.79
N ALA A 58 -19.18 -53.76 -68.60
CA ALA A 58 -18.23 -53.74 -69.70
C ALA A 58 -18.12 -55.12 -70.41
N LEU A 59 -18.20 -56.23 -69.68
CA LEU A 59 -18.26 -57.58 -70.27
C LEU A 59 -19.53 -57.78 -71.11
N LEU A 60 -20.70 -57.32 -70.61
CA LEU A 60 -21.95 -57.33 -71.38
C LEU A 60 -21.86 -56.52 -72.67
N GLN A 61 -21.22 -55.34 -72.65
CA GLN A 61 -21.01 -54.55 -73.87
C GLN A 61 -20.12 -55.27 -74.90
N ILE A 62 -19.14 -56.06 -74.47
CA ILE A 62 -18.29 -56.86 -75.36
C ILE A 62 -19.13 -58.00 -75.98
N LYS A 63 -19.85 -58.77 -75.16
CA LYS A 63 -20.67 -59.90 -75.64
C LYS A 63 -21.80 -59.46 -76.59
N ASN A 64 -22.42 -58.30 -76.33
CA ASN A 64 -23.44 -57.75 -77.23
C ASN A 64 -22.87 -57.39 -78.61
N TYR A 65 -21.62 -56.94 -78.70
CA TYR A 65 -20.96 -56.64 -79.98
C TYR A 65 -20.72 -57.91 -80.80
N GLU A 66 -20.22 -59.00 -80.17
CA GLU A 66 -19.99 -60.29 -80.85
C GLU A 66 -21.28 -60.89 -81.42
N VAL A 67 -22.41 -60.72 -80.73
CA VAL A 67 -23.74 -61.18 -81.22
C VAL A 67 -24.18 -60.37 -82.45
N CYS A 68 -24.05 -59.04 -82.43
CA CYS A 68 -24.41 -58.21 -83.57
C CYS A 68 -23.54 -58.49 -84.82
N GLU A 69 -22.24 -58.74 -84.64
CA GLU A 69 -21.31 -59.06 -85.73
C GLU A 69 -21.65 -60.42 -86.38
N THR A 70 -21.89 -61.45 -85.56
CA THR A 70 -22.23 -62.79 -86.06
C THR A 70 -23.58 -62.84 -86.78
N GLN A 71 -24.59 -62.06 -86.34
CA GLN A 71 -25.86 -61.95 -87.06
C GLN A 71 -25.69 -61.36 -88.48
N SER A 72 -24.90 -60.30 -88.64
CA SER A 72 -24.70 -59.65 -89.95
C SER A 72 -23.90 -60.51 -90.96
N LEU A 73 -23.20 -61.54 -90.49
CA LEU A 73 -22.55 -62.54 -91.35
C LEU A 73 -23.55 -63.60 -91.83
N LEU A 74 -24.48 -64.03 -90.98
CA LEU A 74 -25.48 -65.06 -91.30
C LEU A 74 -26.43 -64.61 -92.43
N GLU A 75 -26.92 -63.37 -92.37
CA GLU A 75 -27.84 -62.80 -93.37
C GLU A 75 -27.23 -62.81 -94.79
N LYS A 76 -25.95 -62.44 -94.91
CA LYS A 76 -25.23 -62.41 -96.20
C LYS A 76 -25.04 -63.80 -96.83
N VAL A 77 -24.85 -64.83 -96.00
CA VAL A 77 -24.75 -66.23 -96.48
C VAL A 77 -26.10 -66.73 -97.01
N GLY A 78 -27.19 -66.37 -96.34
CA GLY A 78 -28.55 -66.70 -96.77
C GLY A 78 -28.91 -66.13 -98.15
N GLU A 79 -28.56 -64.87 -98.42
CA GLU A 79 -28.82 -64.25 -99.73
C GLU A 79 -28.14 -64.99 -100.90
N GLU A 80 -26.87 -65.38 -100.74
CA GLU A 80 -26.13 -66.06 -101.81
C GLU A 80 -26.65 -67.48 -102.06
N GLN A 81 -27.12 -68.19 -101.03
CA GLN A 81 -27.75 -69.50 -101.20
C GLN A 81 -28.97 -69.40 -102.13
N VAL A 82 -29.91 -68.47 -101.87
CA VAL A 82 -31.11 -68.27 -102.70
C VAL A 82 -30.75 -67.93 -104.16
N LYS A 83 -29.71 -67.10 -104.37
CA LYS A 83 -29.21 -66.74 -105.72
C LYS A 83 -28.64 -67.94 -106.50
N THR A 84 -28.25 -69.03 -105.85
CA THR A 84 -27.77 -70.27 -106.51
C THR A 84 -28.92 -71.23 -106.85
N GLU A 85 -29.90 -71.38 -105.96
CA GLU A 85 -31.00 -72.34 -106.11
C GLU A 85 -31.90 -72.03 -107.32
N VAL A 86 -32.25 -70.75 -107.51
CA VAL A 86 -33.03 -70.26 -108.67
C VAL A 86 -32.34 -70.59 -110.01
N LYS A 87 -31.00 -70.59 -110.05
CA LYS A 87 -30.22 -70.90 -111.27
C LYS A 87 -30.20 -72.38 -111.62
N LEU A 88 -30.49 -73.26 -110.66
CA LEU A 88 -30.56 -74.71 -110.87
C LEU A 88 -31.95 -75.11 -111.40
N LEU A 89 -33.03 -74.56 -110.83
CA LEU A 89 -34.41 -74.81 -111.27
C LEU A 89 -34.61 -74.53 -112.76
N ALA A 90 -34.20 -73.34 -113.24
CA ALA A 90 -34.30 -72.96 -114.66
C ALA A 90 -33.50 -73.85 -115.62
N LYS A 91 -32.55 -74.65 -115.11
CA LYS A 91 -31.76 -75.62 -115.90
C LYS A 91 -32.46 -76.96 -116.09
N VAL A 92 -33.38 -77.33 -115.19
CA VAL A 92 -34.14 -78.60 -115.26
C VAL A 92 -35.24 -78.49 -116.33
N GLU A 93 -36.05 -77.43 -116.28
CA GLU A 93 -37.18 -77.20 -117.20
C GLU A 93 -36.76 -77.22 -118.68
N MET A 94 -35.60 -76.64 -119.01
CA MET A 94 -35.05 -76.64 -120.38
C MET A 94 -34.60 -78.03 -120.90
N LEU A 95 -34.38 -79.01 -120.02
CA LEU A 95 -34.05 -80.38 -120.42
C LEU A 95 -35.33 -81.21 -120.67
N GLU A 96 -36.38 -80.99 -119.89
CA GLU A 96 -37.66 -81.72 -120.01
C GLU A 96 -38.37 -81.40 -121.34
N GLN A 97 -38.48 -80.11 -121.71
CA GLN A 97 -39.05 -79.71 -123.00
C GLN A 97 -38.30 -80.27 -124.22
N ARG A 98 -37.04 -80.68 -124.04
CA ARG A 98 -36.18 -81.20 -125.12
C ARG A 98 -36.42 -82.69 -125.39
N LEU A 99 -37.05 -83.41 -124.46
CA LEU A 99 -37.33 -84.84 -124.59
C LEU A 99 -38.57 -85.13 -125.46
N GLN A 100 -39.58 -84.26 -125.43
CA GLN A 100 -40.87 -84.48 -126.10
C GLN A 100 -40.85 -84.41 -127.64
N ARG A 101 -39.79 -83.89 -128.25
CA ARG A 101 -39.78 -83.54 -129.70
C ARG A 101 -39.31 -84.64 -130.65
N TYR A 102 -39.14 -85.88 -130.18
CA TYR A 102 -38.43 -86.94 -130.92
C TYR A 102 -39.30 -88.09 -131.49
N SER A 103 -40.63 -88.04 -131.38
CA SER A 103 -41.50 -89.19 -131.70
C SER A 103 -42.52 -88.96 -132.83
N ALA A 104 -42.24 -89.59 -133.98
CA ALA A 104 -43.12 -89.98 -135.10
C ALA A 104 -43.55 -88.95 -136.19
N ALA A 105 -43.37 -89.37 -137.45
CA ALA A 105 -43.90 -88.82 -138.71
C ALA A 105 -43.85 -89.92 -139.82
N GLU A 106 -44.33 -89.62 -141.04
CA GLU A 106 -44.51 -90.52 -142.22
C GLU A 106 -45.76 -91.45 -142.16
N ARG A 107 -46.42 -91.88 -143.27
CA ARG A 107 -46.09 -91.90 -144.72
C ARG A 107 -47.36 -91.86 -145.64
N SER A 108 -47.19 -91.80 -146.97
CA SER A 108 -48.22 -91.69 -148.06
C SER A 108 -48.80 -93.07 -148.52
N GLN A 109 -49.63 -93.30 -149.57
CA GLN A 109 -49.84 -92.64 -150.90
C GLN A 109 -51.08 -93.16 -151.70
N HIS A 110 -51.45 -92.39 -152.76
CA HIS A 110 -52.17 -92.71 -154.04
C HIS A 110 -53.72 -92.49 -154.07
N VAL A 111 -54.40 -92.01 -155.14
CA VAL A 111 -54.25 -92.11 -156.63
C VAL A 111 -54.65 -90.77 -157.32
N ALA A 112 -54.20 -90.51 -158.56
CA ALA A 112 -54.41 -89.26 -159.33
C ALA A 112 -55.69 -89.24 -160.22
N ASP A 113 -55.79 -88.24 -161.11
CA ASP A 113 -56.85 -87.94 -162.11
C ASP A 113 -58.09 -87.15 -161.64
N LEU A 114 -58.03 -86.53 -160.44
CA LEU A 114 -58.97 -85.46 -160.00
C LEU A 114 -58.27 -84.13 -159.61
N GLU A 115 -56.94 -84.08 -159.64
CA GLU A 115 -56.13 -83.04 -158.99
C GLU A 115 -56.21 -81.64 -159.65
N THR A 116 -56.71 -81.51 -160.88
CA THR A 116 -56.58 -80.25 -161.66
C THR A 116 -57.55 -79.14 -161.30
N ASP A 117 -58.69 -79.44 -160.65
CA ASP A 117 -59.65 -78.41 -160.23
C ASP A 117 -59.54 -78.06 -158.74
N GLU A 118 -59.25 -79.01 -157.84
CA GLU A 118 -59.05 -78.71 -156.41
C GLU A 118 -57.80 -77.83 -156.14
N LEU A 119 -56.71 -78.03 -156.88
CA LEU A 119 -55.51 -77.18 -156.78
C LEU A 119 -55.77 -75.71 -157.15
N LYS A 120 -56.83 -75.44 -157.91
CA LYS A 120 -57.22 -74.09 -158.34
C LYS A 120 -57.93 -73.33 -157.23
N GLU A 121 -58.85 -74.00 -156.53
CA GLU A 121 -59.57 -73.44 -155.37
C GLU A 121 -58.63 -73.20 -154.19
N GLN A 122 -57.64 -74.09 -153.98
CA GLN A 122 -56.59 -73.87 -152.97
C GLN A 122 -55.74 -72.63 -153.28
N LEU A 123 -55.32 -72.43 -154.54
CA LEU A 123 -54.51 -71.26 -154.95
C LEU A 123 -55.27 -69.93 -154.78
N GLU A 124 -56.57 -69.90 -155.08
CA GLU A 124 -57.40 -68.70 -154.84
C GLU A 124 -57.54 -68.40 -153.33
N SER A 125 -57.56 -69.43 -152.47
CA SER A 125 -57.58 -69.26 -151.01
C SER A 125 -56.28 -68.64 -150.46
N GLU A 126 -55.10 -69.06 -150.96
CA GLU A 126 -53.81 -68.48 -150.55
C GLU A 126 -53.67 -67.02 -151.02
N GLN A 127 -54.13 -66.69 -152.23
CA GLN A 127 -54.12 -65.31 -152.71
C GLN A 127 -55.00 -64.39 -151.84
N ALA A 128 -56.16 -64.88 -151.37
CA ALA A 128 -57.02 -64.15 -150.44
C ALA A 128 -56.34 -63.87 -149.09
N GLU A 129 -55.63 -64.85 -148.51
CA GLU A 129 -54.82 -64.69 -147.29
C GLU A 129 -53.66 -63.69 -147.47
N LEU A 130 -53.00 -63.71 -148.63
CA LEU A 130 -51.87 -62.82 -148.93
C LEU A 130 -52.32 -61.35 -149.02
N ILE A 131 -53.44 -61.06 -149.71
CA ILE A 131 -54.05 -59.73 -149.78
C ILE A 131 -54.46 -59.24 -148.39
N LYS A 132 -55.06 -60.12 -147.57
CA LYS A 132 -55.42 -59.85 -146.16
C LYS A 132 -54.19 -59.44 -145.33
N SER A 133 -53.04 -60.05 -145.60
CA SER A 133 -51.79 -59.82 -144.89
C SER A 133 -51.09 -58.53 -145.34
N ILE A 134 -51.05 -58.23 -146.65
CA ILE A 134 -50.61 -56.93 -147.19
C ILE A 134 -51.46 -55.80 -146.56
N GLY A 135 -52.78 -55.98 -146.52
CA GLY A 135 -53.71 -55.04 -145.89
C GLY A 135 -53.51 -54.86 -144.37
N LYS A 136 -52.88 -55.80 -143.66
CA LYS A 136 -52.42 -55.60 -142.26
C LYS A 136 -51.12 -54.81 -142.23
N ILE A 137 -50.17 -55.13 -143.10
CA ILE A 137 -48.84 -54.49 -143.19
C ILE A 137 -48.96 -52.99 -143.46
N ASP A 138 -49.77 -52.54 -144.42
CA ASP A 138 -49.90 -51.09 -144.71
C ASP A 138 -50.65 -50.32 -143.61
N ARG A 139 -51.58 -50.96 -142.89
CA ARG A 139 -52.16 -50.39 -141.65
C ARG A 139 -51.09 -50.20 -140.57
N GLU A 140 -50.24 -51.20 -140.37
CA GLU A 140 -49.17 -51.15 -139.35
C GLU A 140 -48.05 -50.18 -139.73
N LYS A 141 -47.69 -50.10 -141.01
CA LYS A 141 -46.78 -49.09 -141.60
C LYS A 141 -47.32 -47.67 -141.45
N SER A 142 -48.64 -47.49 -141.52
CA SER A 142 -49.31 -46.21 -141.26
C SER A 142 -49.24 -45.83 -139.78
N LYS A 143 -49.51 -46.77 -138.85
CA LYS A 143 -49.32 -46.54 -137.41
C LYS A 143 -47.86 -46.19 -137.07
N ARG A 144 -46.88 -46.91 -137.62
CA ARG A 144 -45.45 -46.62 -137.42
C ARG A 144 -45.09 -45.20 -137.89
N LYS A 145 -45.67 -44.73 -139.00
CA LYS A 145 -45.54 -43.33 -139.48
C LYS A 145 -46.26 -42.29 -138.61
N GLN A 146 -47.16 -42.69 -137.71
CA GLN A 146 -47.76 -41.82 -136.71
C GLN A 146 -46.90 -41.79 -135.43
N LEU A 147 -46.58 -42.97 -134.87
CA LEU A 147 -45.71 -43.11 -133.70
C LEU A 147 -44.34 -42.44 -133.88
N ALA A 148 -43.76 -42.48 -135.09
CA ALA A 148 -42.50 -41.78 -135.38
C ALA A 148 -42.60 -40.25 -135.30
N ARG A 149 -43.78 -39.66 -135.58
CA ARG A 149 -44.02 -38.21 -135.42
C ARG A 149 -44.30 -37.86 -133.97
N GLU A 150 -45.09 -38.67 -133.27
CA GLU A 150 -45.36 -38.51 -131.84
C GLU A 150 -44.06 -38.60 -131.01
N LEU A 151 -43.14 -39.50 -131.38
CA LEU A 151 -41.80 -39.60 -130.79
C LEU A 151 -40.96 -38.34 -131.08
N GLN A 152 -40.92 -37.86 -132.32
CA GLN A 152 -40.20 -36.64 -132.69
C GLN A 152 -40.74 -35.39 -131.96
N GLU A 153 -42.05 -35.32 -131.73
CA GLU A 153 -42.68 -34.30 -130.90
C GLU A 153 -42.37 -34.44 -129.41
N ALA A 154 -42.18 -35.67 -128.91
CA ALA A 154 -41.73 -35.88 -127.54
C ALA A 154 -40.26 -35.45 -127.37
N ASP A 155 -39.38 -35.79 -128.33
CA ASP A 155 -37.96 -35.41 -128.32
C ASP A 155 -37.76 -33.88 -128.35
N THR A 156 -38.55 -33.13 -129.14
CA THR A 156 -38.46 -31.67 -129.13
C THR A 156 -38.93 -31.05 -127.81
N LYS A 157 -40.03 -31.56 -127.23
CA LYS A 157 -40.52 -31.14 -125.90
C LYS A 157 -39.50 -31.47 -124.80
N ILE A 158 -38.86 -32.65 -124.85
CA ILE A 158 -37.76 -33.04 -123.95
C ILE A 158 -36.54 -32.12 -124.13
N SER A 159 -36.22 -31.71 -125.35
CA SER A 159 -35.12 -30.77 -125.62
C SER A 159 -35.38 -29.39 -125.01
N MET A 160 -36.60 -28.87 -125.14
CA MET A 160 -37.03 -27.60 -124.52
C MET A 160 -36.99 -27.67 -122.99
N LEU A 161 -37.58 -28.70 -122.38
CA LEU A 161 -37.54 -28.87 -120.92
C LEU A 161 -36.10 -29.01 -120.39
N LYS A 162 -35.21 -29.69 -121.13
CA LYS A 162 -33.77 -29.74 -120.81
C LYS A 162 -33.06 -28.38 -120.96
N GLN A 163 -33.62 -27.40 -121.66
CA GLN A 163 -33.09 -26.04 -121.70
C GLN A 163 -33.61 -25.21 -120.51
N GLU A 164 -34.91 -25.29 -120.20
CA GLU A 164 -35.52 -24.62 -119.04
C GLU A 164 -34.89 -25.09 -117.72
N VAL A 165 -34.69 -26.40 -117.53
CA VAL A 165 -34.00 -26.95 -116.35
C VAL A 165 -32.60 -26.34 -116.17
N ARG A 166 -31.81 -26.23 -117.24
CA ARG A 166 -30.47 -25.61 -117.18
C ARG A 166 -30.50 -24.11 -116.85
N GLN A 167 -31.56 -23.40 -117.25
CA GLN A 167 -31.75 -21.99 -116.88
C GLN A 167 -32.11 -21.84 -115.40
N TYR A 168 -32.93 -22.75 -114.85
CA TYR A 168 -33.21 -22.78 -113.41
C TYR A 168 -31.99 -23.22 -112.59
N GLU A 169 -31.23 -24.22 -113.03
CA GLU A 169 -29.96 -24.64 -112.40
C GLU A 169 -28.96 -23.46 -112.32
N GLN A 170 -28.83 -22.67 -113.39
CA GLN A 170 -28.00 -21.46 -113.39
C GLN A 170 -28.52 -20.40 -112.41
N THR A 171 -29.81 -20.06 -112.46
CA THR A 171 -30.41 -19.07 -111.54
C THR A 171 -30.28 -19.48 -110.06
N ILE A 172 -30.43 -20.77 -109.75
CA ILE A 172 -30.22 -21.31 -108.40
C ILE A 172 -28.75 -21.16 -108.00
N SER A 173 -27.80 -21.52 -108.87
CA SER A 173 -26.36 -21.37 -108.59
C SER A 173 -25.96 -19.90 -108.35
N GLU A 174 -26.48 -18.96 -109.15
CA GLU A 174 -26.23 -17.53 -109.01
C GLU A 174 -26.80 -16.97 -107.69
N THR A 175 -28.06 -17.27 -107.38
CA THR A 175 -28.71 -16.82 -106.15
C THR A 175 -28.12 -17.47 -104.89
N GLU A 176 -27.69 -18.73 -104.95
CA GLU A 176 -26.92 -19.35 -103.87
C GLU A 176 -25.60 -18.60 -103.60
N GLU A 177 -24.86 -18.22 -104.64
CA GLU A 177 -23.61 -17.47 -104.47
C GLU A 177 -23.83 -16.04 -103.98
N GLU A 178 -24.95 -15.39 -104.32
CA GLU A 178 -25.34 -14.11 -103.69
C GLU A 178 -25.69 -14.28 -102.21
N VAL A 179 -26.47 -15.30 -101.85
CA VAL A 179 -26.79 -15.63 -100.46
C VAL A 179 -25.52 -15.96 -99.66
N LYS A 180 -24.59 -16.75 -100.20
CA LYS A 180 -23.28 -17.05 -99.59
C LYS A 180 -22.44 -15.77 -99.39
N LYS A 181 -22.44 -14.82 -100.34
CA LYS A 181 -21.75 -13.52 -100.19
C LYS A 181 -22.37 -12.67 -99.07
N LEU A 182 -23.70 -12.58 -99.02
CA LEU A 182 -24.41 -11.83 -97.98
C LEU A 182 -24.17 -12.43 -96.58
N PHE A 183 -24.21 -13.76 -96.44
CA PHE A 183 -23.88 -14.42 -95.18
C PHE A 183 -22.43 -14.19 -94.72
N ARG A 184 -21.46 -14.12 -95.65
CA ARG A 184 -20.08 -13.74 -95.32
C ARG A 184 -20.01 -12.30 -94.82
N ILE A 185 -20.54 -11.34 -95.57
CA ILE A 185 -20.50 -9.91 -95.21
C ILE A 185 -21.17 -9.66 -93.86
N TYR A 186 -22.35 -10.25 -93.62
CA TYR A 186 -23.06 -10.11 -92.35
C TYR A 186 -22.35 -10.84 -91.18
N GLY A 187 -21.77 -12.01 -91.45
CA GLY A 187 -20.95 -12.73 -90.48
C GLY A 187 -19.69 -11.96 -90.10
N ASP A 188 -19.01 -11.34 -91.07
CA ASP A 188 -17.80 -10.55 -90.86
C ASP A 188 -18.08 -9.23 -90.12
N ASP A 189 -19.18 -8.53 -90.43
CA ASP A 189 -19.61 -7.35 -89.66
C ASP A 189 -19.98 -7.71 -88.21
N LEU A 190 -20.78 -8.77 -88.02
CA LEU A 190 -21.18 -9.22 -86.70
C LEU A 190 -19.99 -9.72 -85.88
N ASN A 191 -19.03 -10.41 -86.51
CA ASN A 191 -17.75 -10.80 -85.90
C ASN A 191 -16.88 -9.59 -85.56
N ALA A 192 -16.79 -8.58 -86.44
CA ALA A 192 -16.03 -7.37 -86.18
C ALA A 192 -16.61 -6.57 -85.00
N LYS A 193 -17.93 -6.39 -84.97
CA LYS A 193 -18.67 -5.71 -83.91
C LYS A 193 -18.61 -6.45 -82.58
N SER A 194 -18.80 -7.77 -82.60
CA SER A 194 -18.62 -8.64 -81.44
C SER A 194 -17.18 -8.60 -80.92
N GLY A 195 -16.20 -8.71 -81.82
CA GLY A 195 -14.78 -8.61 -81.48
C GLY A 195 -14.34 -7.25 -80.95
N GLN A 196 -14.97 -6.15 -81.39
CA GLN A 196 -14.73 -4.81 -80.85
C GLN A 196 -15.35 -4.66 -79.46
N LEU A 197 -16.57 -5.16 -79.24
CA LEU A 197 -17.21 -5.16 -77.92
C LEU A 197 -16.42 -6.03 -76.93
N LEU A 198 -15.99 -7.23 -77.33
CA LEU A 198 -15.13 -8.09 -76.52
C LEU A 198 -13.80 -7.42 -76.16
N LYS A 199 -13.21 -6.61 -77.06
CA LYS A 199 -12.00 -5.82 -76.76
C LYS A 199 -12.28 -4.70 -75.75
N SER A 200 -13.41 -4.00 -75.85
CA SER A 200 -13.80 -2.96 -74.87
C SER A 200 -14.06 -3.58 -73.51
N ASN A 201 -14.95 -4.58 -73.43
CA ASN A 201 -15.28 -5.31 -72.21
C ASN A 201 -14.04 -5.93 -71.55
N LYS A 202 -13.09 -6.46 -72.35
CA LYS A 202 -11.82 -6.96 -71.82
C LYS A 202 -11.00 -5.84 -71.19
N LYS A 203 -10.81 -4.69 -71.88
CA LYS A 203 -10.04 -3.56 -71.35
C LYS A 203 -10.69 -2.97 -70.09
N GLU A 204 -12.01 -2.88 -70.07
CA GLU A 204 -12.79 -2.42 -68.91
C GLU A 204 -12.67 -3.40 -67.73
N LEU A 205 -12.61 -4.71 -67.98
CA LEU A 205 -12.37 -5.74 -66.96
C LEU A 205 -10.92 -5.70 -66.44
N GLU A 206 -9.92 -5.50 -67.30
CA GLU A 206 -8.51 -5.30 -66.90
C GLU A 206 -8.39 -4.04 -66.03
N GLU A 207 -8.94 -2.89 -66.46
CA GLU A 207 -9.00 -1.67 -65.67
C GLU A 207 -9.75 -1.83 -64.33
N CYS A 208 -10.78 -2.67 -64.28
CA CYS A 208 -11.51 -2.97 -63.05
C CYS A 208 -10.66 -3.83 -62.09
N SER A 209 -9.94 -4.82 -62.63
CA SER A 209 -8.99 -5.65 -61.89
C SER A 209 -7.85 -4.83 -61.28
N ASP A 210 -7.28 -3.89 -62.05
CA ASP A 210 -6.21 -3.00 -61.57
C ASP A 210 -6.69 -2.12 -60.41
N LYS A 211 -7.90 -1.52 -60.53
CA LYS A 211 -8.53 -0.70 -59.48
C LYS A 211 -8.87 -1.55 -58.24
N LEU A 212 -9.26 -2.81 -58.41
CA LEU A 212 -9.49 -3.74 -57.32
C LEU A 212 -8.17 -4.08 -56.59
N GLN A 213 -7.09 -4.37 -57.33
CA GLN A 213 -5.78 -4.65 -56.74
C GLN A 213 -5.17 -3.42 -56.04
N GLU A 214 -5.35 -2.21 -56.59
CA GLU A 214 -4.91 -0.97 -55.96
C GLU A 214 -5.68 -0.72 -54.64
N THR A 215 -7.00 -0.90 -54.64
CA THR A 215 -7.82 -0.72 -53.42
C THR A 215 -7.60 -1.82 -52.39
N GLU A 216 -7.36 -3.07 -52.80
CA GLU A 216 -6.97 -4.16 -51.89
C GLU A 216 -5.59 -3.88 -51.24
N SER A 217 -4.65 -3.32 -52.01
CA SER A 217 -3.33 -2.93 -51.50
C SER A 217 -3.43 -1.80 -50.47
N LYS A 218 -4.17 -0.73 -50.78
CA LYS A 218 -4.46 0.37 -49.83
C LYS A 218 -5.19 -0.13 -48.57
N ASN A 219 -6.08 -1.12 -48.70
CA ASN A 219 -6.77 -1.71 -47.55
C ASN A 219 -5.82 -2.54 -46.67
N LYS A 220 -4.86 -3.28 -47.27
CA LYS A 220 -3.77 -3.96 -46.54
C LYS A 220 -2.87 -2.97 -45.81
N GLU A 221 -2.52 -1.85 -46.44
CA GLU A 221 -1.77 -0.75 -45.81
C GLU A 221 -2.54 -0.16 -44.62
N LEU A 222 -3.81 0.23 -44.80
CA LEU A 222 -4.65 0.76 -43.71
C LEU A 222 -4.84 -0.25 -42.55
N GLN A 223 -4.93 -1.54 -42.85
CA GLN A 223 -4.99 -2.58 -41.83
C GLN A 223 -3.66 -2.74 -41.08
N ASN A 224 -2.52 -2.65 -41.77
CA ASN A 224 -1.19 -2.63 -41.13
C ASN A 224 -1.03 -1.39 -40.24
N ASP A 225 -1.42 -0.22 -40.73
CA ASP A 225 -1.37 1.05 -40.00
C ASP A 225 -2.26 1.02 -38.75
N LYS A 226 -3.47 0.47 -38.85
CA LYS A 226 -4.35 0.21 -37.71
C LYS A 226 -3.69 -0.70 -36.66
N VAL A 227 -3.01 -1.78 -37.07
CA VAL A 227 -2.29 -2.66 -36.14
C VAL A 227 -1.11 -1.93 -35.49
N ARG A 228 -0.34 -1.12 -36.23
CA ARG A 228 0.74 -0.29 -35.65
C ARG A 228 0.20 0.70 -34.62
N LEU A 229 -0.94 1.36 -34.90
CA LEU A 229 -1.57 2.29 -33.97
C LEU A 229 -2.12 1.61 -32.71
N ILE A 230 -2.68 0.40 -32.81
CA ILE A 230 -3.12 -0.40 -31.65
C ILE A 230 -1.92 -0.75 -30.76
N ASN A 231 -0.81 -1.21 -31.33
CA ASN A 231 0.39 -1.54 -30.57
C ASN A 231 0.98 -0.31 -29.85
N LEU A 232 1.09 0.84 -30.54
CA LEU A 232 1.57 2.09 -29.96
C LEU A 232 0.66 2.63 -28.84
N LEU A 233 -0.67 2.44 -28.96
CA LEU A 233 -1.61 2.77 -27.90
C LEU A 233 -1.39 1.87 -26.67
N GLN A 234 -1.26 0.56 -26.88
CA GLN A 234 -1.00 -0.40 -25.80
C GLN A 234 0.34 -0.14 -25.09
N GLU A 235 1.39 0.22 -25.82
CA GLU A 235 2.68 0.64 -25.26
C GLU A 235 2.56 1.92 -24.41
N SER A 236 1.79 2.90 -24.89
CA SER A 236 1.48 4.14 -24.16
C SER A 236 0.67 3.88 -22.88
N GLU A 237 -0.29 2.96 -22.92
CA GLU A 237 -1.06 2.54 -21.75
C GLU A 237 -0.19 1.81 -20.71
N MET A 238 0.73 0.94 -21.14
CA MET A 238 1.68 0.28 -20.25
C MET A 238 2.66 1.27 -19.58
N GLU A 239 3.15 2.31 -20.28
CA GLU A 239 3.97 3.34 -19.61
C GLU A 239 3.12 4.25 -18.71
N ARG A 240 1.87 4.59 -19.10
CA ARG A 240 0.93 5.30 -18.23
C ARG A 240 0.74 4.58 -16.90
N GLU A 241 0.57 3.25 -16.93
CA GLU A 241 0.42 2.43 -15.72
C GLU A 241 1.73 2.33 -14.93
N ARG A 242 2.87 2.20 -15.61
CA ARG A 242 4.21 2.27 -14.99
C ARG A 242 4.44 3.62 -14.28
N ILE A 243 3.97 4.73 -14.85
CA ILE A 243 4.02 6.06 -14.24
C ILE A 243 3.07 6.16 -13.04
N ILE A 244 1.84 5.63 -13.13
CA ILE A 244 0.90 5.59 -12.00
C ILE A 244 1.48 4.80 -10.82
N LEU A 245 2.14 3.67 -11.06
CA LEU A 245 2.83 2.91 -10.02
C LEU A 245 3.99 3.69 -9.38
N LYS A 246 4.83 4.36 -10.18
CA LYS A 246 5.89 5.26 -9.69
C LYS A 246 5.32 6.41 -8.85
N LEU A 247 4.22 7.04 -9.29
CA LEU A 247 3.55 8.13 -8.56
C LEU A 247 2.95 7.66 -7.23
N ASN A 248 2.32 6.49 -7.20
CA ASN A 248 1.81 5.90 -5.96
C ASN A 248 2.92 5.55 -4.97
N TYR A 249 4.07 5.04 -5.45
CA TYR A 249 5.25 4.80 -4.63
C TYR A 249 5.81 6.11 -4.04
N VAL A 250 6.04 7.13 -4.88
CA VAL A 250 6.52 8.45 -4.43
C VAL A 250 5.54 9.11 -3.45
N LYS A 251 4.22 8.98 -3.67
CA LYS A 251 3.20 9.44 -2.72
C LYS A 251 3.30 8.73 -1.36
N GLY A 252 3.61 7.42 -1.36
CA GLY A 252 3.88 6.66 -0.13
C GLY A 252 5.09 7.23 0.62
N GLN A 253 6.22 7.41 -0.06
CA GLN A 253 7.42 7.98 0.54
C GLN A 253 7.21 9.42 1.05
N ILE A 254 6.44 10.26 0.34
CA ILE A 254 6.10 11.62 0.80
C ILE A 254 5.33 11.56 2.13
N LEU A 255 4.29 10.72 2.23
CA LEU A 255 3.51 10.55 3.46
C LEU A 255 4.35 10.02 4.64
N GLU A 256 5.31 9.13 4.39
CA GLU A 256 6.27 8.67 5.39
C GLU A 256 7.21 9.81 5.84
N THR A 257 7.70 10.64 4.91
CA THR A 257 8.51 11.81 5.26
C THR A 257 7.73 12.89 5.99
N ASP A 258 6.45 13.13 5.64
CA ASP A 258 5.59 14.09 6.35
C ASP A 258 5.36 13.66 7.80
N GLN A 259 5.04 12.38 8.03
CA GLN A 259 4.90 11.80 9.37
C GLN A 259 6.21 11.92 10.19
N THR A 260 7.34 11.64 9.56
CA THR A 260 8.67 11.78 10.19
C THR A 260 8.98 13.23 10.53
N LEU A 261 8.61 14.17 9.66
CA LEU A 261 8.85 15.60 9.82
C LEU A 261 7.96 16.20 10.92
N ASP A 262 6.69 15.80 11.00
CA ASP A 262 5.80 16.18 12.12
C ASP A 262 6.26 15.59 13.46
N TRP A 263 6.75 14.35 13.49
CA TRP A 263 7.40 13.81 14.69
C TRP A 263 8.61 14.65 15.12
N LEU A 264 9.51 14.98 14.18
CA LEU A 264 10.67 15.84 14.42
C LEU A 264 10.28 17.24 14.90
N ARG A 265 9.19 17.82 14.40
CA ARG A 265 8.61 19.08 14.92
C ARG A 265 8.21 18.92 16.39
N THR A 266 7.50 17.85 16.75
CA THR A 266 7.06 17.66 18.14
C THR A 266 8.20 17.44 19.13
N GLU A 267 9.25 16.68 18.78
CA GLU A 267 10.41 16.52 19.67
C GLU A 267 11.26 17.79 19.72
N LYS A 268 11.39 18.55 18.61
CA LYS A 268 12.01 19.89 18.61
C LYS A 268 11.30 20.81 19.60
N ASP A 269 9.97 20.91 19.52
CA ASP A 269 9.21 21.85 20.35
C ASP A 269 9.21 21.42 21.82
N ALA A 270 9.17 20.11 22.10
CA ALA A 270 9.40 19.56 23.43
C ALA A 270 10.84 19.83 23.96
N ALA A 271 11.86 19.81 23.09
CA ALA A 271 13.23 20.17 23.45
C ALA A 271 13.38 21.69 23.70
N GLU A 272 12.70 22.54 22.94
CA GLU A 272 12.63 23.97 23.23
C GLU A 272 11.95 24.25 24.57
N ASP A 273 10.86 23.55 24.93
CA ASP A 273 10.22 23.71 26.24
C ASP A 273 11.10 23.23 27.39
N LYS A 274 11.81 22.10 27.24
CA LYS A 274 12.85 21.66 28.19
C LYS A 274 13.91 22.78 28.37
N PHE A 275 14.37 23.40 27.28
CA PHE A 275 15.34 24.51 27.33
C PHE A 275 14.76 25.80 27.93
N ARG A 276 13.52 26.17 27.62
CA ARG A 276 12.81 27.33 28.20
C ARG A 276 12.68 27.19 29.71
N ASN A 277 12.33 26.00 30.19
CA ASN A 277 12.23 25.70 31.63
C ASN A 277 13.60 25.77 32.31
N LEU A 278 14.61 25.06 31.80
CA LEU A 278 15.98 25.12 32.36
C LEU A 278 16.55 26.55 32.39
N LYS A 279 16.28 27.36 31.36
CA LYS A 279 16.68 28.78 31.34
C LYS A 279 15.98 29.60 32.42
N LYS A 280 14.70 29.34 32.70
CA LYS A 280 13.94 29.96 33.80
C LYS A 280 14.48 29.53 35.17
N ASP A 281 14.81 28.25 35.33
CA ASP A 281 15.39 27.72 36.57
C ASP A 281 16.77 28.33 36.85
N ILE A 282 17.61 28.49 35.83
CA ILE A 282 18.89 29.21 35.92
C ILE A 282 18.66 30.64 36.42
N TYR A 283 17.76 31.41 35.80
CA TYR A 283 17.50 32.79 36.26
C TYR A 283 16.98 32.84 37.70
N SER A 284 16.07 31.94 38.10
CA SER A 284 15.56 31.90 39.48
C SER A 284 16.62 31.40 40.48
N MET A 285 17.64 30.68 40.04
CA MET A 285 18.80 30.35 40.88
C MET A 285 19.78 31.53 40.98
N THR A 286 20.02 32.27 39.88
CA THR A 286 20.82 33.51 39.90
C THR A 286 20.21 34.55 40.84
N GLU A 287 18.91 34.80 40.73
CA GLU A 287 18.14 35.71 41.61
C GLU A 287 18.33 35.37 43.10
N LYS A 288 18.23 34.08 43.46
CA LYS A 288 18.50 33.61 44.84
C LYS A 288 19.97 33.74 45.24
N PHE A 289 20.92 33.57 44.32
CA PHE A 289 22.33 33.81 44.62
C PHE A 289 22.62 35.31 44.84
N ASP A 290 21.96 36.20 44.13
CA ASP A 290 22.06 37.66 44.33
C ASP A 290 21.41 38.07 45.67
N GLU A 291 20.26 37.49 46.05
CA GLU A 291 19.68 37.65 47.40
C GLU A 291 20.64 37.20 48.51
N ILE A 292 21.25 36.00 48.37
CA ILE A 292 22.23 35.47 49.33
C ILE A 292 23.49 36.34 49.37
N ALA A 293 23.96 36.86 48.23
CA ALA A 293 25.09 37.77 48.17
C ALA A 293 24.79 39.12 48.84
N ALA A 294 23.55 39.61 48.76
CA ALA A 294 23.10 40.82 49.46
C ALA A 294 23.05 40.63 50.99
N ASP A 295 22.40 39.57 51.49
CA ASP A 295 22.36 39.21 52.92
C ASP A 295 23.76 38.99 53.51
N ALA A 296 24.63 38.27 52.79
CA ALA A 296 26.02 38.07 53.18
C ALA A 296 26.81 39.40 53.20
N SER A 297 26.56 40.29 52.24
CA SER A 297 27.18 41.62 52.20
C SER A 297 26.70 42.50 53.35
N GLU A 298 25.41 42.50 53.69
CA GLU A 298 24.86 43.25 54.82
C GLU A 298 25.47 42.77 56.15
N ARG A 299 25.51 41.45 56.39
CA ARG A 299 26.16 40.87 57.58
C ARG A 299 27.64 41.20 57.66
N VAL A 300 28.35 41.23 56.53
CA VAL A 300 29.77 41.67 56.47
C VAL A 300 29.91 43.16 56.83
N GLN A 301 28.97 44.03 56.44
CA GLN A 301 28.99 45.44 56.84
C GLN A 301 28.60 45.64 58.31
N GLU A 302 27.67 44.86 58.85
CA GLU A 302 27.35 44.85 60.29
C GLU A 302 28.56 44.42 61.13
N CYS A 303 29.23 43.32 60.74
CA CYS A 303 30.46 42.87 61.40
C CYS A 303 31.57 43.93 61.33
N LYS A 304 31.71 44.66 60.22
CA LYS A 304 32.67 45.78 60.10
C LYS A 304 32.34 46.95 61.04
N LYS A 305 31.06 47.33 61.16
CA LYS A 305 30.61 48.36 62.12
C LYS A 305 30.95 47.94 63.55
N MET A 306 30.56 46.73 63.94
CA MET A 306 30.85 46.17 65.27
C MET A 306 32.35 46.13 65.55
N LEU A 307 33.18 45.74 64.57
CA LEU A 307 34.63 45.72 64.71
C LEU A 307 35.20 47.13 64.93
N HIS A 308 34.76 48.12 64.14
CA HIS A 308 35.18 49.53 64.31
C HIS A 308 34.74 50.10 65.67
N GLU A 309 33.56 49.72 66.19
CA GLU A 309 33.13 50.06 67.56
C GLU A 309 34.04 49.43 68.61
N LYS A 310 34.46 48.16 68.43
CA LYS A 310 35.42 47.52 69.35
C LYS A 310 36.80 48.15 69.26
N GLU A 311 37.27 48.53 68.08
CA GLU A 311 38.53 49.27 67.89
C GLU A 311 38.50 50.63 68.62
N HIS A 312 37.38 51.36 68.54
CA HIS A 312 37.21 52.61 69.31
C HIS A 312 37.22 52.36 70.82
N VAL A 313 36.55 51.31 71.32
CA VAL A 313 36.58 50.95 72.74
C VAL A 313 37.98 50.52 73.19
N ILE A 314 38.73 49.80 72.36
CA ILE A 314 40.13 49.44 72.63
C ILE A 314 41.02 50.68 72.67
N PHE A 315 40.85 51.62 71.74
CA PHE A 315 41.61 52.87 71.72
C PHE A 315 41.34 53.74 72.96
N GLU A 316 40.07 53.85 73.37
CA GLU A 316 39.68 54.57 74.59
C GLU A 316 40.20 53.88 75.86
N GLN A 317 40.18 52.54 75.91
CA GLN A 317 40.82 51.79 76.99
C GLN A 317 42.34 51.99 77.02
N GLN A 318 43.00 52.06 75.86
CA GLN A 318 44.43 52.38 75.76
C GLN A 318 44.73 53.81 76.24
N ARG A 319 43.88 54.79 75.91
CA ARG A 319 43.97 56.17 76.43
C ARG A 319 43.87 56.20 77.96
N ILE A 320 42.84 55.58 78.53
CA ILE A 320 42.66 55.51 79.99
C ILE A 320 43.83 54.77 80.68
N ILE A 321 44.36 53.70 80.07
CA ILE A 321 45.54 52.99 80.60
C ILE A 321 46.82 53.86 80.52
N PHE A 322 46.93 54.74 79.52
CA PHE A 322 48.05 55.69 79.43
C PHE A 322 47.92 56.80 80.49
N GLU A 323 46.74 57.40 80.64
CA GLU A 323 46.44 58.43 81.64
C GLU A 323 46.68 57.90 83.06
N LEU A 324 46.12 56.74 83.42
CA LEU A 324 46.36 56.11 84.73
C LEU A 324 47.83 55.76 85.00
N LYS A 325 48.63 55.48 83.96
CA LYS A 325 50.09 55.27 84.09
C LYS A 325 50.84 56.57 84.32
N HIS A 326 50.42 57.64 83.66
CA HIS A 326 50.99 58.98 83.82
C HIS A 326 50.66 59.54 85.21
N ASP A 327 49.41 59.43 85.66
CA ASP A 327 48.98 59.87 86.99
C ASP A 327 49.67 59.07 88.11
N LEU A 328 49.92 57.77 87.89
CA LEU A 328 50.73 56.95 88.80
C LEU A 328 52.21 57.36 88.81
N GLN A 329 52.75 57.90 87.72
CA GLN A 329 54.10 58.49 87.69
C GLN A 329 54.14 59.83 88.43
N LEU A 330 53.16 60.72 88.22
CA LEU A 330 53.03 61.98 88.96
C LEU A 330 52.88 61.74 90.46
N ALA A 331 51.92 60.91 90.89
CA ALA A 331 51.72 60.58 92.30
C ALA A 331 52.95 59.90 92.95
N LYS A 332 53.79 59.23 92.15
CA LYS A 332 55.08 58.70 92.62
C LYS A 332 56.13 59.80 92.82
N ILE A 333 56.15 60.81 91.95
CA ILE A 333 57.01 62.00 92.09
C ILE A 333 56.55 62.82 93.30
N ASP A 334 55.25 63.10 93.43
CA ASP A 334 54.68 63.82 94.59
C ASP A 334 54.98 63.11 95.92
N LEU A 335 54.94 61.77 95.93
CA LEU A 335 55.32 60.98 97.10
C LEU A 335 56.82 61.07 97.41
N THR A 336 57.70 61.05 96.40
CA THR A 336 59.14 61.27 96.64
C THR A 336 59.42 62.69 97.10
N ASP A 337 58.84 63.69 96.47
CA ASP A 337 59.12 65.10 96.76
C ASP A 337 58.54 65.52 98.12
N SER A 338 57.35 65.05 98.48
CA SER A 338 56.83 65.23 99.85
C SER A 338 57.66 64.50 100.90
N SER A 339 58.20 63.31 100.60
CA SER A 339 59.13 62.62 101.51
C SER A 339 60.47 63.37 101.66
N VAL A 340 61.00 63.94 100.57
CA VAL A 340 62.21 64.78 100.57
C VAL A 340 61.96 66.11 101.26
N GLY A 341 60.75 66.67 101.16
CA GLY A 341 60.32 67.87 101.88
C GLY A 341 60.18 67.63 103.39
N VAL A 342 59.57 66.52 103.81
CA VAL A 342 59.51 66.11 105.23
C VAL A 342 60.91 65.84 105.78
N LEU A 343 61.80 65.23 105.00
CA LEU A 343 63.20 65.05 105.38
C LEU A 343 63.96 66.38 105.45
N HIS A 344 63.71 67.33 104.53
CA HIS A 344 64.27 68.68 104.61
C HIS A 344 63.79 69.41 105.85
N GLN A 345 62.49 69.39 106.17
CA GLN A 345 61.98 70.04 107.39
C GLN A 345 62.58 69.40 108.65
N ALA A 346 62.72 68.06 108.68
CA ALA A 346 63.36 67.34 109.78
C ALA A 346 64.88 67.60 109.89
N ILE A 347 65.54 67.97 108.79
CA ILE A 347 66.94 68.46 108.80
C ILE A 347 66.96 69.90 109.29
N GLU A 348 66.16 70.80 108.72
CA GLU A 348 66.10 72.22 109.09
C GLU A 348 65.72 72.43 110.57
N ASP A 349 64.80 71.63 111.10
CA ASP A 349 64.41 71.66 112.52
C ASP A 349 65.47 71.02 113.43
N ARG A 350 66.25 70.07 112.91
CA ARG A 350 67.46 69.58 113.58
C ARG A 350 68.57 70.62 113.54
N ASP A 351 68.71 71.39 112.46
CA ASP A 351 69.72 72.43 112.32
C ASP A 351 69.38 73.61 113.24
N LYS A 352 68.11 74.06 113.31
CA LYS A 352 67.63 74.97 114.37
C LYS A 352 67.89 74.42 115.78
N THR A 353 67.75 73.10 115.97
CA THR A 353 68.06 72.46 117.26
C THR A 353 69.57 72.43 117.52
N ILE A 354 70.41 72.26 116.49
CA ILE A 354 71.87 72.34 116.55
C ILE A 354 72.30 73.77 116.82
N ASP A 355 71.71 74.78 116.20
CA ASP A 355 71.95 76.21 116.46
C ASP A 355 71.59 76.54 117.91
N VAL A 356 70.40 76.16 118.39
CA VAL A 356 70.01 76.34 119.81
C VAL A 356 70.90 75.53 120.76
N LEU A 357 71.50 74.41 120.31
CA LEU A 357 72.53 73.69 121.09
C LEU A 357 73.91 74.35 120.99
N CYS A 358 74.25 75.02 119.90
CA CYS A 358 75.48 75.77 119.69
C CYS A 358 75.44 77.10 120.45
N GLU A 359 74.29 77.79 120.49
CA GLU A 359 74.01 78.90 121.40
C GLU A 359 74.12 78.45 122.86
N LYS A 360 73.56 77.28 123.20
CA LYS A 360 73.72 76.71 124.55
C LYS A 360 75.16 76.32 124.85
N VAL A 361 75.92 75.78 123.89
CA VAL A 361 77.34 75.43 124.05
C VAL A 361 78.22 76.67 124.10
N GLU A 362 77.94 77.73 123.33
CA GLU A 362 78.57 79.04 123.46
C GLU A 362 78.24 79.65 124.82
N HIS A 363 76.97 79.66 125.22
CA HIS A 363 76.54 80.16 126.51
C HIS A 363 77.16 79.34 127.64
N TYR A 364 77.25 78.02 127.51
CA TYR A 364 77.95 77.16 128.46
C TYR A 364 79.47 77.33 128.41
N THR A 365 80.09 77.65 127.27
CA THR A 365 81.53 77.92 127.14
C THR A 365 81.87 79.28 127.75
N LYS A 366 81.13 80.34 127.39
CA LYS A 366 81.20 81.68 128.00
C LYS A 366 80.84 81.66 129.49
N ARG A 367 79.99 80.72 129.91
CA ARG A 367 79.71 80.40 131.32
C ARG A 367 80.74 79.47 131.94
N ILE A 368 81.54 78.71 131.17
CA ILE A 368 82.66 77.90 131.67
C ILE A 368 83.91 78.77 131.81
N GLU A 369 84.14 79.75 130.95
CA GLU A 369 85.16 80.79 131.13
C GLU A 369 84.86 81.59 132.42
N LYS A 370 83.61 82.06 132.56
CA LYS A 370 83.14 82.69 133.82
C LYS A 370 83.09 81.73 135.00
N ASN A 371 82.75 80.45 134.80
CA ASN A 371 82.75 79.48 135.88
C ASN A 371 84.15 78.95 136.22
N VAL A 372 85.17 79.07 135.38
CA VAL A 372 86.57 78.81 135.77
C VAL A 372 87.07 79.98 136.62
N GLN A 373 86.64 81.21 136.32
CA GLN A 373 86.76 82.37 137.21
C GLN A 373 85.84 82.34 138.44
N ALA A 374 84.96 81.33 138.59
CA ALA A 374 84.06 81.19 139.73
C ALA A 374 84.06 79.79 140.39
N PHE A 375 84.87 78.83 139.91
CA PHE A 375 84.97 77.48 140.49
C PHE A 375 85.86 77.42 141.73
N GLU A 376 86.34 78.57 142.19
CA GLU A 376 86.74 78.74 143.59
C GLU A 376 85.52 78.75 144.54
N GLN A 377 84.26 78.89 144.06
CA GLN A 377 83.06 79.00 144.92
C GLN A 377 81.76 78.27 144.43
N GLN A 378 81.68 76.96 144.73
CA GLN A 378 80.49 76.10 145.06
C GLN A 378 79.14 76.03 144.26
N GLU A 379 78.87 74.80 143.77
CA GLU A 379 77.72 73.88 144.07
C GLU A 379 76.17 74.13 143.80
N THR A 380 75.64 73.37 142.81
CA THR A 380 74.57 72.30 142.92
C THR A 380 73.02 72.42 142.69
N LYS A 381 72.46 71.36 142.02
CA LYS A 381 71.10 70.68 142.08
C LYS A 381 69.82 71.45 141.57
N GLY A 382 68.71 70.86 141.05
CA GLY A 382 68.33 69.51 140.53
C GLY A 382 66.78 69.20 140.41
N LYS A 383 66.35 68.08 139.74
CA LYS A 383 64.95 67.46 139.55
C LYS A 383 64.05 68.08 138.42
N LYS A 384 63.05 67.47 137.70
CA LYS A 384 62.11 66.27 137.69
C LYS A 384 60.71 66.43 138.38
N GLY A 385 59.52 65.97 137.90
CA GLY A 385 59.01 65.35 136.62
C GLY A 385 57.55 64.71 136.74
N LYS A 386 56.76 64.45 135.65
CA LYS A 386 55.37 63.82 135.64
C LYS A 386 54.93 63.13 134.32
N VAL A 387 54.33 61.91 134.35
CA VAL A 387 53.61 61.22 133.22
C VAL A 387 52.58 60.18 133.74
N ILE A 388 51.25 60.35 133.55
CA ILE A 388 50.23 59.31 133.90
C ILE A 388 49.04 59.22 132.91
N CYS A 389 48.44 60.34 132.47
CA CYS A 389 47.11 60.37 131.81
C CYS A 389 47.00 59.79 130.37
N PHE A 390 48.02 59.10 129.84
CA PHE A 390 48.07 58.70 128.43
C PHE A 390 47.42 57.32 128.13
N LEU A 391 47.36 56.42 129.13
CA LEU A 391 47.06 55.01 128.90
C LEU A 391 45.56 54.67 128.80
N GLU A 392 44.69 55.48 129.41
CA GLU A 392 43.24 55.19 129.46
C GLU A 392 42.53 55.45 128.12
N SER A 393 43.07 56.34 127.28
CA SER A 393 42.45 56.69 125.99
C SER A 393 42.59 55.58 124.93
N GLN A 394 43.72 54.84 124.92
CA GLN A 394 44.00 53.88 123.84
C GLN A 394 43.13 52.61 123.90
N LEU A 395 42.63 52.25 125.08
CA LEU A 395 41.86 51.01 125.26
C LEU A 395 40.52 51.06 124.50
N LYS A 396 39.85 52.21 124.52
CA LYS A 396 38.49 52.39 123.98
C LYS A 396 38.45 52.36 122.45
N ASP A 397 39.49 52.89 121.80
CA ASP A 397 39.60 52.91 120.34
C ASP A 397 39.91 51.54 119.73
N ALA A 398 40.38 50.58 120.53
CA ALA A 398 40.64 49.21 120.06
C ALA A 398 39.34 48.39 119.99
N GLU A 399 38.48 48.52 121.01
CA GLU A 399 37.25 47.75 121.17
C GLU A 399 36.23 48.05 120.05
N GLN A 400 36.08 49.33 119.70
CA GLN A 400 35.20 49.77 118.59
C GLN A 400 35.63 49.23 117.21
N ARG A 401 36.93 48.97 117.00
CA ARG A 401 37.46 48.42 115.73
C ARG A 401 37.17 46.94 115.56
N ALA A 402 37.16 46.16 116.64
CA ALA A 402 36.88 44.72 116.58
C ALA A 402 35.44 44.44 116.12
N ASN A 403 34.47 45.15 116.72
CA ASN A 403 33.03 44.95 116.48
C ASN A 403 32.64 45.23 115.00
N ASN A 404 33.19 46.30 114.42
CA ASN A 404 32.97 46.65 113.00
C ASN A 404 33.51 45.57 112.04
N ALA A 405 34.63 44.91 112.37
CA ALA A 405 35.23 43.88 111.53
C ALA A 405 34.40 42.59 111.51
N GLU A 406 33.82 42.20 112.65
CA GLU A 406 32.97 41.01 112.76
C GLU A 406 31.67 41.15 111.95
N GLN A 407 31.06 42.33 111.96
CA GLN A 407 29.82 42.61 111.22
C GLN A 407 30.01 42.52 109.70
N ALA A 408 31.16 42.97 109.17
CA ALA A 408 31.52 42.82 107.75
C ALA A 408 31.74 41.35 107.36
N LEU A 409 32.36 40.55 108.24
CA LEU A 409 32.64 39.13 108.01
C LEU A 409 31.35 38.29 107.91
N TYR A 410 30.28 38.69 108.63
CA TYR A 410 28.96 38.06 108.51
C TYR A 410 28.34 38.27 107.12
N GLN A 411 28.39 39.50 106.58
CA GLN A 411 27.80 39.81 105.27
C GLN A 411 28.49 39.05 104.12
N ALA A 412 29.83 38.94 104.16
CA ALA A 412 30.59 38.17 103.17
C ALA A 412 30.20 36.68 103.14
N LYS A 413 29.93 36.08 104.31
CA LYS A 413 29.50 34.67 104.42
C LYS A 413 28.11 34.39 103.80
N VAL A 414 27.25 35.41 103.66
CA VAL A 414 25.95 35.27 102.98
C VAL A 414 26.14 35.23 101.46
N MET A 415 26.84 36.21 100.89
CA MET A 415 27.07 36.29 99.43
C MET A 415 27.77 35.05 98.87
N ILE A 416 28.73 34.48 99.61
CA ILE A 416 29.44 33.25 99.21
C ILE A 416 28.47 32.06 99.07
N LYS A 417 27.47 31.94 99.96
CA LYS A 417 26.46 30.85 99.87
C LYS A 417 25.56 30.99 98.64
N GLU A 418 25.22 32.21 98.25
CA GLU A 418 24.39 32.46 97.07
C GLU A 418 25.18 32.23 95.78
N LYS A 419 26.42 32.74 95.68
CA LYS A 419 27.33 32.48 94.56
C LYS A 419 27.56 30.99 94.33
N ASN A 420 27.79 30.21 95.39
CA ASN A 420 27.96 28.75 95.28
C ASN A 420 26.70 28.04 94.73
N LYS A 421 25.50 28.59 94.94
CA LYS A 421 24.23 28.05 94.42
C LYS A 421 24.05 28.31 92.92
N GLU A 422 24.62 29.40 92.40
CA GLU A 422 24.69 29.68 90.96
C GLU A 422 25.72 28.77 90.27
N VAL A 423 26.93 28.68 90.85
CA VAL A 423 28.02 27.81 90.36
C VAL A 423 27.57 26.34 90.27
N TRP A 424 26.80 25.85 91.25
CA TRP A 424 26.28 24.48 91.22
C TRP A 424 25.34 24.21 90.03
N LYS A 425 24.44 25.15 89.68
CA LYS A 425 23.56 25.02 88.51
C LYS A 425 24.35 25.01 87.20
N VAL A 426 25.33 25.90 87.07
CA VAL A 426 26.19 26.00 85.87
C VAL A 426 27.03 24.73 85.72
N SER A 427 27.56 24.20 86.83
CA SER A 427 28.31 22.94 86.88
C SER A 427 27.45 21.74 86.47
N ASP A 428 26.19 21.66 86.90
CA ASP A 428 25.30 20.57 86.50
C ASP A 428 24.92 20.63 84.99
N ILE A 429 24.68 21.83 84.46
CA ILE A 429 24.46 22.01 83.00
C ILE A 429 25.70 21.56 82.23
N LEU A 430 26.89 22.02 82.63
CA LEU A 430 28.17 21.61 82.03
C LEU A 430 28.40 20.10 82.12
N ARG A 431 28.10 19.47 83.26
CA ARG A 431 28.21 18.02 83.46
C ARG A 431 27.32 17.23 82.51
N ASN A 432 26.08 17.67 82.30
CA ASN A 432 25.17 17.02 81.36
C ASN A 432 25.59 17.28 79.89
N TYR A 433 26.26 18.40 79.61
CA TYR A 433 26.82 18.71 78.29
C TYR A 433 28.06 17.85 77.98
N THR A 434 29.00 17.71 78.93
CA THR A 434 30.21 16.87 78.77
C THR A 434 29.89 15.37 78.78
N ALA A 435 28.80 14.95 79.43
CA ALA A 435 28.26 13.59 79.32
C ALA A 435 27.53 13.30 78.00
N GLY A 436 27.35 14.29 77.11
CA GLY A 436 26.64 14.14 75.84
C GLY A 436 25.14 13.88 75.96
N THR A 437 24.55 13.99 77.15
CA THR A 437 23.12 13.74 77.41
C THR A 437 22.25 14.98 77.29
N TYR A 438 22.86 16.17 77.27
CA TYR A 438 22.16 17.44 77.08
C TYR A 438 21.42 17.48 75.73
N GLY A 439 20.12 17.83 75.75
CA GLY A 439 19.27 17.87 74.56
C GLY A 439 18.72 16.52 74.07
N LEU A 440 19.29 15.38 74.50
CA LEU A 440 18.93 14.04 74.01
C LEU A 440 17.42 13.71 74.18
N ASN A 441 16.82 14.14 75.29
CA ASN A 441 15.39 13.98 75.61
C ASN A 441 14.47 14.86 74.72
N SER A 442 14.99 15.91 74.07
CA SER A 442 14.23 16.64 73.04
C SER A 442 14.28 15.86 71.72
N ALA A 443 15.50 15.51 71.27
CA ALA A 443 15.71 14.78 70.02
C ALA A 443 14.93 13.46 69.96
N PHE A 444 14.83 12.72 71.07
CA PHE A 444 14.04 11.49 71.14
C PHE A 444 12.54 11.72 70.85
N LYS A 445 11.95 12.80 71.40
CA LYS A 445 10.54 13.16 71.17
C LYS A 445 10.28 13.60 69.73
N ASP A 446 11.26 14.23 69.08
CA ASP A 446 11.18 14.58 67.66
C ASP A 446 11.28 13.35 66.75
N LEU A 447 12.09 12.36 67.14
CA LEU A 447 12.19 11.07 66.46
C LEU A 447 10.89 10.26 66.60
N GLU A 448 10.26 10.25 67.78
CA GLU A 448 8.92 9.66 67.97
C GLU A 448 7.84 10.34 67.13
N ARG A 449 7.88 11.68 67.00
CA ARG A 449 6.97 12.43 66.11
C ARG A 449 7.17 12.04 64.64
N TRP A 450 8.42 11.90 64.18
CA TRP A 450 8.73 11.44 62.82
C TRP A 450 8.27 10.01 62.54
N LYS A 451 8.47 9.08 63.49
CA LYS A 451 8.01 7.69 63.42
C LYS A 451 6.50 7.59 63.16
N HIS A 452 5.70 8.40 63.87
CA HIS A 452 4.24 8.45 63.63
C HIS A 452 3.91 9.01 62.25
N LYS A 453 4.58 10.09 61.82
CA LYS A 453 4.35 10.73 60.51
C LYS A 453 4.70 9.81 59.33
N MET A 454 5.71 8.95 59.46
CA MET A 454 6.01 7.90 58.48
C MET A 454 4.93 6.81 58.45
N LYS A 455 4.39 6.39 59.61
CA LYS A 455 3.38 5.34 59.65
C LYS A 455 2.08 5.75 58.94
N VAL A 456 1.64 7.01 59.09
CA VAL A 456 0.47 7.54 58.37
C VAL A 456 0.71 7.53 56.85
N LYS A 457 1.87 8.02 56.39
CA LYS A 457 2.23 7.99 54.97
C LYS A 457 2.31 6.59 54.36
N ALA A 458 2.60 5.56 55.16
CA ALA A 458 2.57 4.17 54.69
C ALA A 458 1.13 3.69 54.42
N SER A 459 0.19 3.95 55.34
CA SER A 459 -1.24 3.64 55.13
C SER A 459 -1.86 4.45 53.99
N ASP A 460 -1.37 5.66 53.71
CA ASP A 460 -1.80 6.45 52.54
C ASP A 460 -1.33 5.84 51.20
N MET A 461 -0.31 4.97 51.23
CA MET A 461 0.33 4.38 50.03
C MET A 461 -0.25 3.02 49.64
N GLU A 462 -0.83 2.27 50.58
CA GLU A 462 -1.54 1.00 50.34
C GLU A 462 -2.72 1.11 49.34
N PRO A 463 -3.64 2.11 49.42
CA PRO A 463 -4.71 2.27 48.43
C PRO A 463 -4.17 2.65 47.03
N LEU A 464 -3.09 3.41 46.96
CA LEU A 464 -2.43 3.73 45.68
C LEU A 464 -1.77 2.48 45.05
N THR A 465 -1.17 1.63 45.88
CA THR A 465 -0.53 0.38 45.43
C THR A 465 -1.56 -0.64 44.95
N THR A 466 -2.69 -0.77 45.64
CA THR A 466 -3.79 -1.64 45.19
C THR A 466 -4.50 -1.10 43.93
N ALA A 467 -4.67 0.23 43.80
CA ALA A 467 -5.16 0.84 42.57
C ALA A 467 -4.20 0.61 41.39
N PHE A 468 -2.89 0.72 41.60
CA PHE A 468 -1.87 0.42 40.58
C PHE A 468 -1.96 -1.03 40.10
N ASN A 469 -2.00 -2.00 41.01
CA ASN A 469 -2.10 -3.43 40.66
C ASN A 469 -3.42 -3.75 39.91
N HIS A 470 -4.52 -3.06 40.24
CA HIS A 470 -5.80 -3.20 39.51
C HIS A 470 -5.71 -2.64 38.09
N LEU A 471 -5.01 -1.52 37.88
CA LEU A 471 -4.75 -0.97 36.54
C LEU A 471 -3.79 -1.86 35.74
N GLU A 472 -2.78 -2.46 36.36
CA GLU A 472 -1.87 -3.42 35.71
C GLU A 472 -2.64 -4.65 35.19
N MET A 473 -3.52 -5.22 36.03
CA MET A 473 -4.45 -6.29 35.62
C MET A 473 -5.30 -5.83 34.43
N ARG A 474 -5.93 -4.64 34.51
CA ARG A 474 -6.80 -4.15 33.44
C ARG A 474 -6.07 -3.88 32.12
N VAL A 475 -4.79 -3.49 32.17
CA VAL A 475 -3.93 -3.37 30.98
C VAL A 475 -3.61 -4.76 30.40
N LYS A 476 -3.41 -5.79 31.23
CA LYS A 476 -3.27 -7.18 30.78
C LYS A 476 -4.52 -7.67 30.05
N ASP A 477 -5.72 -7.51 30.64
CA ASP A 477 -6.99 -7.86 29.99
C ASP A 477 -7.10 -7.24 28.59
N LEU A 478 -6.76 -5.95 28.48
CA LEU A 478 -6.85 -5.18 27.24
C LEU A 478 -5.79 -5.60 26.21
N MET A 479 -4.63 -6.11 26.63
CA MET A 479 -3.65 -6.69 25.70
C MET A 479 -4.10 -8.05 25.18
N GLU A 480 -4.80 -8.85 25.99
CA GLU A 480 -5.39 -10.14 25.58
C GLU A 480 -6.57 -9.91 24.62
N GLU A 481 -7.49 -8.99 24.94
CA GLU A 481 -8.59 -8.56 24.07
C GLU A 481 -8.08 -8.02 22.71
N ASN A 482 -6.98 -7.25 22.71
CA ASN A 482 -6.34 -6.81 21.46
C ASN A 482 -5.64 -7.94 20.70
N LEU A 483 -5.10 -8.95 21.38
CA LEU A 483 -4.50 -10.11 20.74
C LEU A 483 -5.56 -10.97 20.04
N ASP A 484 -6.71 -11.17 20.68
CA ASP A 484 -7.85 -11.89 20.12
C ASP A 484 -8.43 -11.16 18.90
N VAL A 485 -8.69 -9.85 18.98
CA VAL A 485 -9.12 -9.04 17.83
C VAL A 485 -8.11 -9.14 16.68
N LYS A 486 -6.80 -9.11 16.98
CA LYS A 486 -5.72 -9.26 16.00
C LYS A 486 -5.56 -10.68 15.45
N ASN A 487 -6.11 -11.69 16.11
CA ASN A 487 -6.19 -13.06 15.60
C ASN A 487 -7.43 -13.25 14.74
N MET A 488 -8.61 -12.77 15.16
CA MET A 488 -9.83 -12.79 14.35
C MET A 488 -9.66 -12.03 13.02
N GLN A 489 -8.87 -10.95 13.00
CA GLN A 489 -8.49 -10.24 11.77
C GLN A 489 -7.63 -11.07 10.81
N LYS A 490 -6.85 -12.05 11.29
CA LYS A 490 -6.06 -12.96 10.44
C LYS A 490 -6.89 -14.10 9.86
N GLU A 491 -7.93 -14.52 10.57
CA GLU A 491 -8.80 -15.65 10.18
C GLU A 491 -9.85 -15.27 9.11
N GLY A 492 -9.85 -14.02 8.64
CA GLY A 492 -10.64 -13.58 7.47
C GLY A 492 -12.14 -13.47 7.71
N HIS A 493 -12.61 -13.58 8.95
CA HIS A 493 -14.02 -13.48 9.32
C HIS A 493 -14.53 -12.03 9.35
N ALA A 494 -14.67 -11.44 8.16
CA ALA A 494 -15.34 -10.15 7.97
C ALA A 494 -16.87 -10.28 8.17
N LYS A 495 -17.32 -10.24 9.43
CA LYS A 495 -18.74 -10.06 9.80
C LYS A 495 -18.95 -9.08 10.94
N GLU A 496 -19.78 -8.08 10.65
CA GLU A 496 -20.65 -7.29 11.53
C GLU A 496 -20.19 -7.04 12.98
N PHE A 497 -19.90 -5.76 13.28
CA PHE A 497 -19.67 -5.26 14.64
C PHE A 497 -20.88 -5.53 15.56
N TYR A 498 -20.79 -6.61 16.35
CA TYR A 498 -21.72 -6.86 17.44
C TYR A 498 -21.40 -5.93 18.61
N ILE A 499 -22.11 -4.81 18.73
CA ILE A 499 -21.98 -3.88 19.87
C ILE A 499 -22.72 -4.48 21.08
N PRO A 500 -22.04 -4.91 22.15
CA PRO A 500 -22.71 -5.47 23.32
C PRO A 500 -23.45 -4.37 24.08
N LYS A 501 -24.79 -4.43 24.10
CA LYS A 501 -25.63 -3.46 24.81
C LYS A 501 -25.51 -3.63 26.33
N GLY A 502 -24.54 -2.95 26.92
CA GLY A 502 -24.55 -2.42 28.28
C GLY A 502 -24.90 -3.37 29.42
N HIS A 503 -23.89 -3.72 30.22
CA HIS A 503 -24.10 -4.05 31.63
C HIS A 503 -23.73 -2.84 32.50
N ARG A 504 -24.72 -2.36 33.25
CA ARG A 504 -24.66 -1.13 34.06
C ARG A 504 -24.80 -1.52 35.52
N ARG A 505 -24.02 -0.87 36.40
CA ARG A 505 -24.12 -0.90 37.86
C ARG A 505 -23.76 -2.23 38.53
N LEU A 506 -22.49 -2.36 38.92
CA LEU A 506 -22.23 -2.66 40.33
C LEU A 506 -22.82 -1.51 41.17
N LYS A 507 -23.57 -1.83 42.22
CA LYS A 507 -24.04 -0.82 43.18
C LYS A 507 -22.88 -0.43 44.11
N PRO A 508 -22.80 0.81 44.61
CA PRO A 508 -22.20 1.06 45.92
C PRO A 508 -22.96 0.22 46.96
N LYS A 509 -22.25 -0.37 47.92
CA LYS A 509 -22.87 -0.76 49.17
C LYS A 509 -23.16 0.51 49.97
N GLU A 510 -24.40 0.66 50.40
CA GLU A 510 -24.69 1.33 51.67
C GLU A 510 -24.28 0.34 52.77
N GLU A 511 -23.47 0.78 53.74
CA GLU A 511 -23.32 0.08 55.02
C GLU A 511 -23.79 1.03 56.11
N ASP A 512 -24.89 0.65 56.77
CA ASP A 512 -25.63 1.49 57.70
C ASP A 512 -24.89 1.73 59.02
N ASP A 513 -24.90 2.98 59.47
CA ASP A 513 -24.53 3.35 60.83
C ASP A 513 -25.68 3.03 61.79
N LYS A 514 -25.51 1.99 62.64
CA LYS A 514 -26.02 1.85 64.03
C LYS A 514 -25.82 0.45 64.61
N THR A 515 -25.17 0.36 65.76
CA THR A 515 -25.68 -0.45 66.88
C THR A 515 -25.22 0.16 68.20
N GLU A 516 -26.02 0.04 69.26
CA GLU A 516 -25.88 0.81 70.49
C GLU A 516 -25.08 0.08 71.59
N GLN A 517 -24.35 0.88 72.40
CA GLN A 517 -24.16 0.87 73.88
C GLN A 517 -24.51 -0.41 74.71
N PRO A 518 -23.85 -0.70 75.88
CA PRO A 518 -23.62 0.33 76.92
C PRO A 518 -22.44 0.22 77.94
N THR A 519 -22.18 1.39 78.56
CA THR A 519 -21.72 1.71 79.94
C THR A 519 -20.63 0.91 80.70
N ARG A 520 -19.59 1.65 81.13
CA ARG A 520 -19.26 2.07 82.53
C ARG A 520 -17.97 2.91 82.48
N ASP A 521 -17.91 4.19 82.86
CA ASP A 521 -18.21 4.86 84.14
C ASP A 521 -17.07 4.74 85.18
N LEU A 522 -16.99 5.71 86.10
CA LEU A 522 -15.81 6.22 86.82
C LEU A 522 -14.87 7.06 85.92
N GLY A 523 -14.48 8.30 86.28
CA GLY A 523 -14.96 9.12 87.39
C GLY A 523 -14.09 10.36 87.65
N ALA A 524 -14.75 11.49 87.94
CA ALA A 524 -14.47 12.44 89.03
C ALA A 524 -13.03 12.55 89.62
N ARG A 525 -12.46 13.75 89.90
CA ARG A 525 -13.05 15.10 89.97
C ARG A 525 -11.97 16.17 90.27
N HIS A 526 -12.10 17.36 89.65
CA HIS A 526 -11.87 18.69 90.28
C HIS A 526 -10.45 19.05 90.82
N LYS A 527 -10.11 20.31 91.18
CA LYS A 527 -10.88 21.57 91.25
C LYS A 527 -10.06 22.82 90.87
N THR A 528 -10.78 23.85 90.45
CA THR A 528 -10.37 25.22 90.11
C THR A 528 -9.60 26.00 91.18
N LYS A 529 -8.93 27.08 90.75
CA LYS A 529 -9.23 28.44 91.25
C LYS A 529 -8.93 29.52 90.20
N HIS A 530 -9.74 30.59 90.21
CA HIS A 530 -9.65 31.75 89.30
C HIS A 530 -8.74 32.83 89.88
N LEU A 531 -8.28 33.74 89.02
CA LEU A 531 -8.54 35.18 89.21
C LEU A 531 -8.40 35.94 87.88
N GLU A 532 -9.34 36.84 87.60
CA GLU A 532 -9.42 37.66 86.39
C GLU A 532 -8.83 39.06 86.61
N ARG A 533 -8.49 39.77 85.52
CA ARG A 533 -8.84 41.20 85.32
C ARG A 533 -8.68 41.64 83.86
N HIS A 534 -9.79 42.10 83.28
CA HIS A 534 -10.03 42.95 82.09
C HIS A 534 -8.89 43.32 81.11
N ASN A 535 -9.13 43.00 79.82
CA ASN A 535 -9.54 43.91 78.72
C ASN A 535 -9.00 45.37 78.62
N PRO A 536 -9.06 46.01 77.42
CA PRO A 536 -9.04 45.44 76.05
C PRO A 536 -8.24 46.29 74.99
N ALA A 537 -7.84 45.67 73.87
CA ALA A 537 -7.60 46.36 72.58
C ALA A 537 -7.54 45.35 71.41
N GLU A 538 -7.60 45.87 70.17
CA GLU A 538 -7.26 45.23 68.88
C GLU A 538 -8.01 43.94 68.50
N SER A 539 -9.19 44.17 67.93
CA SER A 539 -9.96 43.23 67.11
C SER A 539 -9.68 43.42 65.61
N GLN A 540 -9.85 42.34 64.83
CA GLN A 540 -10.16 42.34 63.38
C GLN A 540 -9.14 42.98 62.41
N LEU A 541 -8.45 42.14 61.62
CA LEU A 541 -7.91 42.52 60.30
C LEU A 541 -7.68 41.29 59.38
N ASP A 542 -7.10 40.20 59.91
CA ASP A 542 -6.54 39.08 59.09
C ASP A 542 -7.53 38.02 58.54
N LYS A 543 -8.85 38.20 58.63
CA LYS A 543 -9.82 37.13 58.25
C LYS A 543 -10.74 37.43 57.07
N ASP A 544 -11.14 38.67 56.85
CA ASP A 544 -12.08 38.98 55.77
C ASP A 544 -11.37 39.08 54.40
N VAL A 545 -10.09 39.50 54.41
CA VAL A 545 -9.24 39.66 53.22
C VAL A 545 -9.08 38.34 52.44
N THR A 546 -8.99 37.20 53.13
CA THR A 546 -8.80 35.89 52.48
C THR A 546 -10.07 35.36 51.80
N GLU A 547 -11.26 35.58 52.39
CA GLU A 547 -12.51 35.17 51.74
C GLU A 547 -12.85 36.03 50.51
N GLU A 548 -12.60 37.35 50.53
CA GLU A 548 -12.85 38.19 49.35
C GLU A 548 -11.85 37.88 48.22
N GLN A 549 -10.58 37.67 48.52
CA GLN A 549 -9.58 37.28 47.51
C GLN A 549 -9.92 35.92 46.88
N GLU A 550 -10.36 34.94 47.67
CA GLU A 550 -10.72 33.62 47.13
C GLU A 550 -12.00 33.68 46.27
N LYS A 551 -13.00 34.48 46.67
CA LYS A 551 -14.20 34.76 45.85
C LYS A 551 -13.82 35.45 44.54
N HIS A 552 -12.94 36.45 44.58
CA HIS A 552 -12.51 37.19 43.39
C HIS A 552 -11.71 36.30 42.42
N LEU A 553 -10.84 35.40 42.93
CA LEU A 553 -10.17 34.38 42.12
C LEU A 553 -11.16 33.42 41.45
N LYS A 554 -12.15 32.91 42.21
CA LYS A 554 -13.16 31.97 41.68
C LYS A 554 -14.03 32.58 40.58
N VAL A 555 -14.31 33.89 40.64
CA VAL A 555 -14.95 34.62 39.53
C VAL A 555 -13.99 34.75 38.35
N LYS A 556 -12.76 35.24 38.56
CA LYS A 556 -11.78 35.48 37.48
C LYS A 556 -11.38 34.22 36.70
N ILE A 557 -11.34 33.06 37.38
CA ILE A 557 -11.14 31.75 36.75
C ILE A 557 -12.36 31.35 35.91
N ARG A 558 -13.58 31.53 36.44
CA ARG A 558 -14.82 31.23 35.70
C ARG A 558 -14.92 32.03 34.41
N ASP A 559 -14.64 33.33 34.47
CA ASP A 559 -14.74 34.22 33.31
C ASP A 559 -13.70 33.86 32.24
N SER A 560 -12.48 33.51 32.64
CA SER A 560 -11.43 33.02 31.73
C SER A 560 -11.81 31.69 31.05
N VAL A 561 -12.47 30.77 31.76
CA VAL A 561 -13.01 29.53 31.18
C VAL A 561 -14.17 29.82 30.22
N GLN A 562 -15.05 30.80 30.54
CA GLN A 562 -16.15 31.24 29.67
C GLN A 562 -15.62 31.86 28.35
N GLU A 563 -14.56 32.66 28.43
CA GLU A 563 -13.95 33.34 27.29
C GLU A 563 -13.15 32.37 26.39
N THR A 564 -12.41 31.42 26.97
CA THR A 564 -11.71 30.38 26.20
C THR A 564 -12.69 29.43 25.49
N LEU A 565 -13.77 28.98 26.15
CA LEU A 565 -14.81 28.16 25.51
C LEU A 565 -15.53 28.89 24.37
N THR A 566 -15.78 30.19 24.48
CA THR A 566 -16.41 30.97 23.39
C THR A 566 -15.45 31.27 22.25
N LEU A 567 -14.14 31.42 22.50
CA LEU A 567 -13.11 31.50 21.46
C LEU A 567 -12.94 30.17 20.72
N GLU A 568 -12.92 29.03 21.41
CA GLU A 568 -12.82 27.72 20.77
C GLU A 568 -14.08 27.39 19.94
N SER A 569 -15.27 27.73 20.45
CA SER A 569 -16.52 27.61 19.70
C SER A 569 -16.49 28.44 18.40
N LYS A 570 -15.98 29.68 18.46
CA LYS A 570 -15.78 30.54 17.27
C LYS A 570 -14.73 29.96 16.30
N ARG A 571 -13.69 29.26 16.79
CA ARG A 571 -12.73 28.54 15.93
C ARG A 571 -13.38 27.35 15.21
N ARG A 572 -14.14 26.51 15.92
CA ARG A 572 -14.85 25.36 15.31
C ARG A 572 -15.86 25.79 14.24
N ILE A 573 -16.64 26.86 14.49
CA ILE A 573 -17.56 27.42 13.49
C ILE A 573 -16.81 27.89 12.24
N ARG A 574 -15.66 28.56 12.39
CA ARG A 574 -14.83 28.96 11.24
C ARG A 574 -14.27 27.75 10.48
N GLN A 575 -13.84 26.69 11.17
CA GLN A 575 -13.35 25.47 10.53
C GLN A 575 -14.46 24.74 9.74
N MET A 576 -15.66 24.61 10.31
CA MET A 576 -16.81 24.01 9.61
C MET A 576 -17.21 24.83 8.37
N ASN A 577 -17.24 26.15 8.46
CA ASN A 577 -17.55 27.01 7.31
C ASN A 577 -16.49 26.91 6.20
N VAL A 578 -15.20 26.71 6.54
CA VAL A 578 -14.14 26.46 5.54
C VAL A 578 -14.31 25.08 4.89
N GLN A 579 -14.69 24.06 5.66
CA GLN A 579 -15.00 22.72 5.14
C GLN A 579 -16.31 22.61 4.34
N GLN A 580 -17.13 23.68 4.29
CA GLN A 580 -18.35 23.77 3.48
C GLN A 580 -18.20 24.63 2.21
N MET A 581 -17.01 25.19 1.95
CA MET A 581 -16.69 25.95 0.73
C MET A 581 -15.53 25.33 -0.07
N SER A 582 -15.31 24.03 0.07
CA SER A 582 -14.36 23.21 -0.68
C SER A 582 -14.96 21.83 -0.99
#